data_AF-F0SLJ1-F1
#
_entry.id   AF-F0SLJ1-F1
#
_cell.length_a   1.000
_cell.length_b   1.000
_cell.length_c   1.000
_cell.angle_alpha   90.00
_cell.angle_beta   90.00
_cell.angle_gamma   90.00
#
_symmetry.space_group_name_H-M   'P 1'
#
loop_
_entity.id
_entity.type
_entity.pdbx_description
1 polymer ?
#
loop_
_entity_poly.entity_id
_entity_poly.type
_entity_poly.pdbx_seq_one_letter_code
_entity_poly.pdbx_strand_id
1 'polypeptide(L)'
;MKICWVLEENAFPKTHVEMKTAVIESGHEVREWSDDWLKDLDPPTLEDQFVIFHGSLGNAALIQERFAWTPGAFCDVVKFSAAQTIPLLGEYAVHQSWHCLSVGELVAAPDLALGSMDIQIMSVTRAASQMKPAKFLAFFS
;
A
#
# COMPACT_ATOMS: atom_id res chain seq x y z
N MET A 1 17.09 15.61 -17.90
CA MET A 1 16.30 14.39 -18.12
C MET A 1 14.88 14.65 -17.66
N LYS A 2 13.86 14.36 -18.46
CA LYS A 2 12.46 14.55 -18.07
C LYS A 2 12.04 13.35 -17.20
N ILE A 3 11.55 13.60 -15.99
CA ILE A 3 11.10 12.58 -15.03
C ILE A 3 9.57 12.57 -15.06
N CYS A 4 8.96 11.38 -15.00
CA CYS A 4 7.52 11.24 -14.84
C CYS A 4 7.17 10.92 -13.39
N TRP A 5 6.36 11.78 -12.77
CA TRP A 5 5.84 11.58 -11.43
C TRP A 5 4.42 11.02 -11.52
N VAL A 6 4.21 9.82 -10.99
CA VAL A 6 2.89 9.19 -10.88
C VAL A 6 2.36 9.40 -9.46
N LEU A 7 1.28 10.16 -9.32
CA LEU A 7 0.76 10.61 -8.02
C LEU A 7 -0.61 9.97 -7.71
N GLU A 8 -0.73 9.33 -6.55
CA GLU A 8 -2.03 8.83 -6.03
C GLU A 8 -2.76 9.93 -5.24
N GLU A 9 -3.38 10.88 -5.96
CA GLU A 9 -4.02 12.09 -5.40
C GLU A 9 -5.10 11.77 -4.36
N ASN A 10 -5.86 10.69 -4.58
CA ASN A 10 -6.93 10.27 -3.66
C ASN A 10 -6.42 9.83 -2.29
N ALA A 11 -5.15 9.44 -2.16
CA ALA A 11 -4.57 9.07 -0.88
C ALA A 11 -4.02 10.29 -0.11
N PHE A 12 -3.62 11.37 -0.81
CA PHE A 12 -2.92 12.51 -0.21
C PHE A 12 -3.29 13.87 -0.86
N PRO A 13 -4.56 14.31 -0.78
CA PRO A 13 -5.07 15.41 -1.61
C PRO A 13 -4.44 16.78 -1.31
N LYS A 14 -4.02 17.05 -0.07
CA LYS A 14 -3.45 18.37 0.31
C LYS A 14 -1.99 18.52 -0.13
N THR A 15 -1.19 17.45 -0.06
CA THR A 15 0.24 17.49 -0.38
C THR A 15 0.51 17.41 -1.88
N HIS A 16 -0.42 16.86 -2.66
CA HIS A 16 -0.21 16.70 -4.10
C HIS A 16 -0.41 17.96 -4.92
N VAL A 17 -1.16 18.95 -4.45
CA VAL A 17 -1.29 20.25 -5.16
C VAL A 17 0.06 20.97 -5.25
N GLU A 18 0.75 21.13 -4.12
CA GLU A 18 2.05 21.80 -4.06
C GLU A 18 3.12 20.99 -4.79
N MET A 19 3.11 19.66 -4.60
CA MET A 19 4.05 18.76 -5.28
C MET A 19 3.88 18.79 -6.79
N LYS A 20 2.64 18.71 -7.30
CA LYS A 20 2.34 18.78 -8.73
C LYS A 20 2.81 20.10 -9.33
N THR A 21 2.58 21.21 -8.61
CA THR A 21 3.05 22.53 -9.02
C THR A 21 4.57 22.55 -9.14
N ALA A 22 5.29 22.14 -8.09
CA ALA A 22 6.76 22.12 -8.08
C ALA A 22 7.36 21.21 -9.18
N VAL A 23 6.74 20.04 -9.42
CA VAL A 23 7.18 19.10 -10.47
C VAL A 23 7.01 19.73 -11.86
N ILE A 24 5.85 20.33 -12.12
CA ILE A 24 5.57 20.99 -13.41
C ILE A 24 6.52 22.19 -13.62
N GLU A 25 6.72 23.03 -12.60
CA GLU A 25 7.63 24.18 -12.65
C GLU A 25 9.09 23.76 -12.89
N SER A 26 9.48 22.56 -12.44
CA SER A 26 10.80 21.96 -12.71
C SER A 26 10.93 21.36 -14.11
N GLY A 27 9.90 21.45 -14.96
CA GLY A 27 9.89 20.92 -16.33
C GLY A 27 9.72 19.39 -16.41
N HIS A 28 9.21 18.77 -15.35
CA HIS A 28 8.91 17.34 -15.30
C HIS A 28 7.45 17.04 -15.66
N GLU A 29 7.12 15.76 -15.82
CA GLU A 29 5.77 15.30 -16.13
C GLU A 29 5.05 14.81 -14.87
N VAL A 30 3.76 15.06 -14.78
CA VAL A 30 2.89 14.51 -13.73
C VAL A 30 1.79 13.68 -14.39
N ARG A 31 1.57 12.48 -13.87
CA ARG A 31 0.47 11.57 -14.19
C ARG A 31 -0.29 11.25 -12.91
N GLU A 32 -1.60 11.26 -12.98
CA GLU A 32 -2.44 10.79 -11.87
C GLU A 32 -2.52 9.26 -11.92
N TRP A 33 -2.33 8.61 -10.78
CA TRP A 33 -2.53 7.17 -10.64
C TRP A 33 -4.01 6.82 -10.74
N SER A 34 -4.32 5.74 -11.44
CA SER A 34 -5.66 5.14 -11.45
C SER A 34 -5.60 3.66 -11.10
N ASP A 35 -6.42 3.23 -10.12
CA ASP A 35 -6.60 1.81 -9.78
C ASP A 35 -7.15 1.01 -10.99
N ASP A 36 -7.70 1.67 -12.01
CA ASP A 36 -8.14 1.02 -13.25
C ASP A 36 -6.98 0.43 -14.05
N TRP A 37 -5.75 0.94 -13.91
CA TRP A 37 -4.55 0.37 -14.53
C TRP A 37 -4.24 -1.05 -14.04
N LEU A 38 -4.85 -1.49 -12.93
CA LEU A 38 -4.70 -2.85 -12.40
C LEU A 38 -5.73 -3.84 -12.97
N LYS A 39 -6.75 -3.37 -13.67
CA LYS A 39 -7.90 -4.17 -14.15
C LYS A 39 -7.76 -4.64 -15.60
N ASP A 40 -6.53 -4.93 -16.04
CA ASP A 40 -6.20 -5.29 -17.43
C ASP A 40 -6.54 -4.20 -18.47
N LEU A 41 -6.67 -2.94 -18.03
CA LEU A 41 -6.73 -1.79 -18.92
C LEU A 41 -5.30 -1.37 -19.24
N ASP A 42 -5.02 -1.23 -20.54
CA ASP A 42 -3.72 -0.87 -21.12
C ASP A 42 -3.10 0.31 -20.35
N PRO A 43 -2.12 0.04 -19.47
CA PRO A 43 -1.52 1.09 -18.66
C PRO A 43 -0.66 1.99 -19.55
N PRO A 44 -0.43 3.26 -19.17
CA PRO A 44 0.44 4.11 -19.96
C PRO A 44 1.84 3.51 -20.07
N THR A 45 2.38 3.45 -21.29
CA THR A 45 3.76 3.02 -21.54
C THR A 45 4.73 4.06 -20.99
N LEU A 46 5.45 3.71 -19.93
CA LEU A 46 6.43 4.59 -19.25
C LEU A 46 7.85 4.00 -19.24
N GLU A 47 8.10 2.97 -20.06
CA GLU A 47 9.34 2.17 -20.07
C GLU A 47 10.60 2.98 -20.38
N ASP A 48 10.49 3.99 -21.24
CA ASP A 48 11.60 4.87 -21.63
C ASP A 48 11.79 6.08 -20.68
N GLN A 49 11.09 6.10 -19.54
CA GLN A 49 11.08 7.24 -18.63
C GLN A 49 11.60 6.86 -17.25
N PHE A 50 12.26 7.80 -16.59
CA PHE A 50 12.53 7.66 -15.16
C PHE A 50 11.23 8.00 -14.41
N VAL A 51 10.63 7.00 -13.76
CA VAL A 51 9.33 7.15 -13.08
C VAL A 51 9.50 7.23 -11.57
N ILE A 52 8.89 8.24 -10.95
CA ILE A 52 8.77 8.36 -9.49
C ILE A 52 7.29 8.15 -9.13
N PHE A 53 6.99 7.12 -8.34
CA PHE A 53 5.64 6.91 -7.81
C PHE A 53 5.54 7.49 -6.41
N HIS A 54 4.53 8.34 -6.17
CA HIS A 54 4.17 8.80 -4.84
C HIS A 54 2.73 8.40 -4.53
N GLY A 55 2.57 7.32 -3.80
CA GLY A 55 1.28 6.79 -3.41
C GLY A 55 1.39 5.74 -2.33
N SER A 56 0.39 4.88 -2.25
CA SER A 56 0.31 3.85 -1.25
C SER A 56 1.33 2.72 -1.50
N LEU A 57 1.96 2.20 -0.44
CA LEU A 57 2.92 1.09 -0.51
C LEU A 57 2.39 -0.13 -1.28
N GLY A 58 1.08 -0.40 -1.21
CA GLY A 58 0.48 -1.55 -1.89
C GLY A 58 0.33 -1.33 -3.37
N ASN A 59 -0.08 -0.15 -3.80
CA ASN A 59 -0.06 0.19 -5.22
C ASN A 59 1.38 0.18 -5.75
N ALA A 60 2.34 0.65 -4.95
CA ALA A 60 3.74 0.60 -5.32
C ALA A 60 4.27 -0.85 -5.47
N ALA A 61 3.86 -1.78 -4.60
CA ALA A 61 4.17 -3.20 -4.73
C ALA A 61 3.50 -3.83 -5.96
N LEU A 62 2.22 -3.51 -6.21
CA LEU A 62 1.49 -3.98 -7.40
C LEU A 62 2.11 -3.44 -8.70
N ILE A 63 2.62 -2.21 -8.69
CA ILE A 63 3.34 -1.64 -9.82
C ILE A 63 4.58 -2.47 -10.13
N GLN A 64 5.39 -2.75 -9.10
CA GLN A 64 6.61 -3.56 -9.25
C GLN A 64 6.34 -4.97 -9.76
N GLU A 65 5.19 -5.56 -9.39
CA GLU A 65 4.80 -6.90 -9.84
C GLU A 65 4.24 -6.92 -11.27
N ARG A 66 3.48 -5.89 -11.67
CA ARG A 66 2.61 -5.96 -12.86
C ARG A 66 3.04 -5.09 -14.04
N PHE A 67 3.93 -4.13 -13.86
CA PHE A 67 4.27 -3.16 -14.89
C PHE A 67 5.74 -3.31 -15.30
N ALA A 68 6.04 -2.96 -16.55
CA ALA A 68 7.40 -3.03 -17.09
C ALA A 68 8.33 -1.95 -16.50
N TRP A 69 7.78 -0.88 -15.92
CA TRP A 69 8.53 0.19 -15.27
C TRP A 69 8.56 0.00 -13.75
N THR A 70 9.66 0.43 -13.11
CA THR A 70 9.84 0.33 -11.66
C THR A 70 9.84 1.72 -11.02
N PRO A 71 9.14 1.95 -9.89
CA PRO A 71 9.22 3.22 -9.19
C PRO A 71 10.63 3.52 -8.66
N GLY A 72 11.17 4.70 -8.98
CA GLY A 72 12.52 5.12 -8.59
C GLY A 72 12.66 5.59 -7.13
N ALA A 73 11.60 6.12 -6.52
CA ALA A 73 11.54 6.42 -5.08
C ALA A 73 10.50 5.49 -4.44
N PHE A 74 10.93 4.29 -4.11
CA PHE A 74 10.11 3.24 -3.54
C PHE A 74 10.56 2.95 -2.11
N CYS A 75 9.60 2.99 -1.18
CA CYS A 75 9.84 2.47 0.16
C CYS A 75 9.86 0.94 0.09
N ASP A 76 10.86 0.30 0.71
CA ASP A 76 11.03 -1.15 0.68
C ASP A 76 9.86 -1.85 1.40
N VAL A 77 8.84 -2.23 0.64
CA VAL A 77 7.57 -2.77 1.18
C VAL A 77 7.80 -4.05 1.99
N VAL A 78 8.83 -4.84 1.66
CA VAL A 78 9.16 -6.06 2.42
C VAL A 78 9.53 -5.70 3.85
N LYS A 79 10.31 -4.63 4.05
CA LYS A 79 10.74 -4.15 5.37
C LYS A 79 9.62 -3.56 6.23
N PHE A 80 8.49 -3.17 5.63
CA PHE A 80 7.35 -2.57 6.34
C PHE A 80 6.15 -3.52 6.46
N SER A 81 6.35 -4.81 6.28
CA SER A 81 5.31 -5.82 6.52
C SER A 81 5.06 -6.01 8.01
N ALA A 82 3.85 -5.72 8.51
CA ALA A 82 3.51 -5.99 9.90
C ALA A 82 3.57 -7.49 10.27
N ALA A 83 3.52 -8.40 9.28
CA ALA A 83 3.77 -9.84 9.53
C ALA A 83 5.23 -10.11 9.92
N GLN A 84 6.16 -9.23 9.51
CA GLN A 84 7.55 -9.26 9.94
C GLN A 84 7.76 -8.39 11.20
N THR A 85 7.04 -7.27 11.33
CA THR A 85 7.22 -6.34 12.45
C THR A 85 6.63 -6.84 13.78
N ILE A 86 5.45 -7.47 13.77
CA ILE A 86 4.79 -7.91 15.02
C ILE A 86 5.63 -8.95 15.79
N PRO A 87 6.23 -9.99 15.15
CA PRO A 87 7.16 -10.89 15.84
C PRO A 87 8.33 -10.17 16.53
N LEU A 88 8.82 -9.07 15.94
CA LEU A 88 9.96 -8.31 16.48
C LEU A 88 9.61 -7.49 17.72
N LEU A 89 8.33 -7.20 17.94
CA LEU A 89 7.88 -6.51 19.15
C LEU A 89 7.98 -7.41 20.39
N GLY A 90 7.92 -8.73 20.23
CA GLY A 90 8.10 -9.70 21.32
C GLY A 90 7.23 -9.40 22.54
N GLU A 91 7.86 -9.24 23.71
CA GLU A 91 7.18 -8.91 24.97
C GLU A 91 6.53 -7.51 24.98
N TYR A 92 6.98 -6.61 24.12
CA TYR A 92 6.40 -5.28 23.97
C TYR A 92 5.15 -5.27 23.09
N ALA A 93 4.84 -6.40 22.43
CA ALA A 93 3.56 -6.54 21.74
C ALA A 93 2.43 -6.53 22.78
N VAL A 94 1.49 -5.58 22.62
CA VAL A 94 0.31 -5.47 23.47
C VAL A 94 -0.47 -6.79 23.52
N HIS A 95 -0.44 -7.56 22.42
CA HIS A 95 -1.05 -8.88 22.31
C HIS A 95 -0.04 -9.93 21.87
N GLN A 96 -0.11 -11.09 22.50
CA GLN A 96 0.78 -12.23 22.26
C GLN A 96 0.20 -13.22 21.23
N SER A 97 -1.07 -13.03 20.84
CA SER A 97 -1.78 -13.83 19.83
C SER A 97 -2.30 -12.92 18.73
N TRP A 98 -2.07 -13.28 17.46
CA TRP A 98 -2.48 -12.48 16.30
C TRP A 98 -2.54 -13.36 15.05
N HIS A 99 -3.31 -12.94 14.06
CA HIS A 99 -3.45 -13.62 12.78
C HIS A 99 -3.29 -12.62 11.64
N CYS A 100 -2.47 -12.95 10.64
CA CYS A 100 -2.32 -12.13 9.44
C CYS A 100 -3.17 -12.73 8.32
N LEU A 101 -4.16 -11.96 7.87
CA LEU A 101 -5.09 -12.33 6.81
C LEU A 101 -5.23 -11.15 5.85
N SER A 102 -5.52 -11.44 4.58
CA SER A 102 -5.96 -10.44 3.61
C SER A 102 -7.43 -10.05 3.84
N VAL A 103 -7.81 -8.87 3.34
CA VAL A 103 -9.23 -8.47 3.28
C VAL A 103 -10.08 -9.51 2.54
N GLY A 104 -9.56 -10.11 1.47
CA GLY A 104 -10.29 -11.13 0.70
C GLY A 104 -10.58 -12.38 1.52
N GLU A 105 -9.60 -12.88 2.28
CA GLU A 105 -9.78 -14.03 3.18
C GLU A 105 -10.78 -13.73 4.30
N LEU A 106 -10.71 -12.54 4.89
CA LEU A 106 -11.68 -12.12 5.91
C LEU A 106 -13.11 -12.07 5.36
N VAL A 107 -13.30 -11.44 4.19
CA VAL A 107 -14.63 -11.27 3.58
C VAL A 107 -15.19 -12.60 3.11
N ALA A 108 -14.35 -13.49 2.58
CA ALA A 108 -14.78 -14.78 2.06
C ALA A 108 -15.24 -15.75 3.15
N ALA A 109 -14.67 -15.66 4.36
CA ALA A 109 -14.96 -16.60 5.43
C ALA A 109 -14.76 -15.96 6.82
N PRO A 110 -15.60 -14.99 7.21
CA PRO A 110 -15.42 -14.23 8.45
C PRO A 110 -15.47 -15.16 9.68
N ASP A 111 -16.41 -16.09 9.73
CA ASP A 111 -16.55 -17.00 10.88
C ASP A 111 -15.38 -17.97 11.02
N LEU A 112 -14.73 -18.36 9.92
CA LEU A 112 -13.50 -19.19 9.96
C LEU A 112 -12.28 -18.35 10.31
N ALA A 113 -12.20 -17.13 9.79
CA ALA A 113 -11.15 -16.15 10.10
C ALA A 113 -11.18 -15.72 11.58
N LEU A 114 -12.36 -15.75 12.21
CA LEU A 114 -12.61 -15.28 13.57
C LEU A 114 -12.86 -16.41 14.59
N GLY A 115 -13.15 -17.63 14.12
CA GLY A 115 -13.93 -18.66 14.83
C GLY A 115 -13.33 -19.32 16.07
N SER A 116 -12.17 -18.88 16.55
CA SER A 116 -11.58 -19.37 17.81
C SER A 116 -11.29 -18.27 18.83
N MET A 117 -11.63 -17.03 18.52
CA MET A 117 -11.30 -15.88 19.34
C MET A 117 -12.48 -15.52 20.25
N ASP A 118 -12.20 -15.23 21.52
CA ASP A 118 -13.20 -14.73 22.47
C ASP A 118 -13.33 -13.21 22.24
N ILE A 119 -14.20 -12.84 21.28
CA ILE A 119 -14.25 -11.49 20.70
C ILE A 119 -14.99 -10.55 21.66
N GLN A 120 -14.35 -10.09 22.74
CA GLN A 120 -14.89 -8.99 23.55
C GLN A 120 -14.43 -7.61 23.06
N ILE A 121 -13.29 -7.50 22.37
CA ILE A 121 -12.83 -6.25 21.75
C ILE A 121 -12.19 -6.55 20.38
N MET A 122 -12.87 -6.20 19.29
CA MET A 122 -12.20 -6.12 17.99
C MET A 122 -11.47 -4.79 17.86
N SER A 123 -10.18 -4.85 17.61
CA SER A 123 -9.41 -3.76 17.04
C SER A 123 -8.89 -4.22 15.72
N VAL A 124 -9.63 -3.88 14.67
CA VAL A 124 -9.06 -3.90 13.33
C VAL A 124 -8.06 -2.75 13.27
N THR A 125 -6.89 -2.97 13.85
CA THR A 125 -5.73 -2.15 13.54
C THR A 125 -5.37 -2.53 12.13
N ARG A 126 -5.92 -1.76 11.19
CA ARG A 126 -5.16 -1.37 10.01
C ARG A 126 -3.91 -0.75 10.61
N ALA A 127 -2.86 -1.56 10.85
CA ALA A 127 -1.51 -1.03 10.95
C ALA A 127 -1.42 0.01 9.84
N ALA A 128 -0.84 1.18 10.08
CA ALA A 128 -0.78 2.32 9.17
C ALA A 128 -0.09 1.96 7.82
N SER A 129 -0.69 1.03 7.13
CA SER A 129 -0.19 0.18 6.09
C SER A 129 -0.98 0.66 4.90
N GLN A 130 -0.29 1.56 4.24
CA GLN A 130 -0.54 1.98 2.88
C GLN A 130 -0.50 0.78 1.90
N MET A 131 -0.51 -0.47 2.36
CA MET A 131 -0.60 -1.65 1.51
C MET A 131 -2.05 -2.05 1.23
N LYS A 132 -2.46 -1.96 -0.04
CA LYS A 132 -3.54 -2.75 -0.64
C LYS A 132 -2.95 -4.04 -1.27
N PRO A 133 -3.67 -5.18 -1.21
CA PRO A 133 -4.80 -5.42 -0.32
C PRO A 133 -4.29 -5.45 1.13
N ALA A 134 -5.01 -4.77 2.04
CA ALA A 134 -4.60 -4.66 3.43
C ALA A 134 -4.48 -6.05 4.06
N LYS A 135 -3.32 -6.36 4.64
CA LYS A 135 -3.03 -7.68 5.21
C LYS A 135 -3.00 -7.66 6.74
N PHE A 136 -3.88 -6.93 7.44
CA PHE A 136 -3.81 -6.95 8.92
C PHE A 136 -5.19 -6.82 9.56
N LEU A 137 -5.54 -7.81 10.38
CA LEU A 137 -6.52 -7.70 11.44
C LEU A 137 -5.87 -8.20 12.73
N ALA A 138 -5.83 -7.35 13.76
CA ALA A 138 -5.56 -7.80 15.11
C ALA A 138 -6.91 -8.12 15.77
N PHE A 139 -6.93 -9.12 16.64
CA PHE A 139 -8.10 -9.42 17.47
C PHE A 139 -7.62 -9.54 18.91
N PHE A 140 -8.42 -9.04 19.85
CA PHE A 140 -8.02 -8.94 21.24
C PHE A 140 -8.84 -9.91 22.11
N SER A 141 -8.18 -10.42 23.15
CA SER A 141 -8.77 -10.99 24.36
C SER A 141 -8.65 -9.99 25.50
#